data_AF-A0A3D5PGE5-F1
#
_entry.id   AF-A0A3D5PGE5-F1
#
_cell.length_a   1.000
_cell.length_b   1.000
_cell.length_c   1.000
_cell.angle_alpha   90.00
_cell.angle_beta   90.00
_cell.angle_gamma   90.00
#
_symmetry.space_group_name_H-M   'P 1'
#
loop_
_entity.id
_entity.type
_entity.pdbx_description
1 polymer ?
#
loop_
_entity_poly.entity_id
_entity_poly.type
_entity_poly.pdbx_seq_one_letter_code
_entity_poly.pdbx_strand_id
1 'polypeptide(L)'
;MAPKVLVSDKLSESAVQIFRDAGIDVDFQPELGKDKAKLAEVIGQYDGLAIRSATKVTEKILNAATNLKVIARAGIGTDNIDKVAASKKGVIVMNTPFGNMITTAEHAIAMMFAVARQIPEASASTHAGKWEKSKFMGVELTNKTLGVIGAGNIGGIVCDRARGLKMKVVAYDPFLGEEKAEKMGVEKVELDELLARADFISLHVPFTDATANILSRENLAKTKNGVRIINCARGGLVDEGALADMLKSGHIAGAAFDVFKEEPATENALFDLPNVVCTPHLGAATTEAQENVALQVAQQMSNYLNTGAVENALNMPSVTAEEAKIMGPWVSLAGHLGAFIGQMTDEPIKAINILYDGSVAQMNLDALNCAAIAGIMKRVNPDVNMVSAPVIAAERGIKISTTNQEKSGSFDGYVKVTVVTEKRERSVAGTVFSDGKPRFIQIKGI
;
A
#
# COMPACT_ATOMS: atom_id res chain seq x y z
N MET A 1 -21.83 22.67 0.55
CA MET A 1 -21.39 22.60 1.97
C MET A 1 -19.94 22.17 1.95
N ALA A 2 -19.09 22.74 2.80
CA ALA A 2 -17.69 22.31 2.89
C ALA A 2 -17.63 20.82 3.28
N PRO A 3 -16.73 20.01 2.69
CA PRO A 3 -16.52 18.64 3.13
C PRO A 3 -16.11 18.61 4.60
N LYS A 4 -16.58 17.61 5.35
CA LYS A 4 -16.26 17.44 6.77
C LYS A 4 -15.28 16.29 6.98
N VAL A 5 -14.18 16.53 7.68
CA VAL A 5 -13.14 15.53 7.95
C VAL A 5 -12.96 15.30 9.44
N LEU A 6 -13.00 14.04 9.87
CA LEU A 6 -12.61 13.62 11.20
C LEU A 6 -11.14 13.23 11.22
N VAL A 7 -10.36 13.81 12.11
CA VAL A 7 -9.01 13.34 12.45
C VAL A 7 -9.09 12.64 13.79
N SER A 8 -9.13 11.30 13.78
CA SER A 8 -9.42 10.47 14.96
C SER A 8 -8.20 9.98 15.72
N ASP A 9 -7.00 10.22 15.17
CA ASP A 9 -5.71 9.88 15.75
C ASP A 9 -4.82 11.13 15.90
N LYS A 10 -3.76 11.04 16.70
CA LYS A 10 -2.76 12.12 16.83
C LYS A 10 -2.09 12.42 15.49
N LEU A 11 -2.37 13.58 14.92
CA LEU A 11 -1.75 14.13 13.71
C LEU A 11 -1.09 15.47 14.03
N SER A 12 -0.16 15.94 13.20
CA SER A 12 0.46 17.25 13.39
C SER A 12 -0.57 18.37 13.22
N GLU A 13 -0.40 19.48 13.95
CA GLU A 13 -1.25 20.67 13.80
C GLU A 13 -1.16 21.25 12.37
N SER A 14 0.00 21.14 11.72
CA SER A 14 0.20 21.54 10.32
C SER A 14 -0.78 20.84 9.37
N ALA A 15 -1.06 19.55 9.58
CA ALA A 15 -2.02 18.82 8.75
C ALA A 15 -3.46 19.30 8.98
N VAL A 16 -3.82 19.63 10.22
CA VAL A 16 -5.12 20.25 10.55
C VAL A 16 -5.24 21.61 9.85
N GLN A 17 -4.15 22.39 9.82
CA GLN A 17 -4.14 23.67 9.13
C GLN A 17 -4.30 23.53 7.62
N ILE A 18 -3.67 22.54 6.98
CA ILE A 18 -3.86 22.26 5.54
C ILE A 18 -5.32 21.98 5.21
N PHE A 19 -6.02 21.19 6.03
CA PHE A 19 -7.45 20.96 5.81
C PHE A 19 -8.24 22.28 5.86
N ARG A 20 -7.98 23.14 6.86
CA ARG A 20 -8.65 24.44 6.98
C ARG A 20 -8.36 25.36 5.80
N ASP A 21 -7.10 25.44 5.39
CA ASP A 21 -6.66 26.26 4.26
C ASP A 21 -7.27 25.78 2.94
N ALA A 22 -7.53 24.47 2.82
CA ALA A 22 -8.26 23.86 1.71
C ALA A 22 -9.79 24.00 1.80
N GLY A 23 -10.32 24.74 2.80
CA GLY A 23 -11.75 24.97 2.97
C GLY A 23 -12.54 23.77 3.49
N ILE A 24 -11.88 22.83 4.17
CA ILE A 24 -12.50 21.65 4.79
C ILE A 24 -12.86 21.94 6.26
N ASP A 25 -14.06 21.51 6.66
CA ASP A 25 -14.49 21.52 8.06
C ASP A 25 -13.82 20.35 8.80
N VAL A 26 -12.75 20.65 9.54
CA VAL A 26 -11.94 19.64 10.22
C VAL A 26 -12.30 19.54 11.70
N ASP A 27 -12.63 18.33 12.12
CA ASP A 27 -12.87 17.97 13.53
C ASP A 27 -11.69 17.15 14.05
N PHE A 28 -10.88 17.75 14.92
CA PHE A 28 -9.66 17.15 15.45
C PHE A 28 -9.93 16.49 16.81
N GLN A 29 -10.15 15.17 16.79
CA GLN A 29 -10.43 14.36 18.00
C GLN A 29 -9.42 13.20 18.11
N PRO A 30 -8.16 13.48 18.45
CA PRO A 30 -7.05 12.51 18.33
C PRO A 30 -7.14 11.28 19.26
N GLU A 31 -8.07 11.28 20.21
CA GLU A 31 -8.31 10.17 21.13
C GLU A 31 -9.57 9.35 20.76
N LEU A 32 -10.42 9.85 19.86
CA LEU A 32 -11.69 9.20 19.49
C LEU A 32 -11.46 7.84 18.83
N GLY A 33 -10.36 7.68 18.08
CA GLY A 33 -10.00 6.44 17.40
C GLY A 33 -9.89 5.20 18.31
N LYS A 34 -9.58 5.42 19.59
CA LYS A 34 -9.46 4.35 20.59
C LYS A 34 -10.82 3.86 21.09
N ASP A 35 -11.86 4.69 21.01
CA ASP A 35 -13.22 4.39 21.44
C ASP A 35 -14.09 4.02 20.23
N LYS A 36 -14.09 2.73 19.88
CA LYS A 36 -14.81 2.21 18.72
C LYS A 36 -16.32 2.47 18.77
N ALA A 37 -16.91 2.55 19.97
CA ALA A 37 -18.34 2.77 20.12
C ALA A 37 -18.68 4.22 19.77
N LYS A 38 -17.98 5.18 20.38
CA LYS A 38 -18.17 6.61 20.07
C LYS A 38 -17.81 6.94 18.62
N LEU A 39 -16.75 6.35 18.08
CA LEU A 39 -16.40 6.53 16.68
C LEU A 39 -17.57 6.11 15.76
N ALA A 40 -18.20 4.96 16.04
CA ALA A 40 -19.34 4.49 15.25
C ALA A 40 -20.57 5.42 15.35
N GLU A 41 -20.77 6.09 16.48
CA GLU A 41 -21.89 7.03 16.66
C GLU A 41 -21.75 8.30 15.81
N VAL A 42 -20.52 8.79 15.62
CA VAL A 42 -20.28 10.07 14.94
C VAL A 42 -19.84 9.93 13.49
N ILE A 43 -19.24 8.79 13.10
CA ILE A 43 -18.57 8.64 11.79
C ILE A 43 -19.49 8.89 10.59
N GLY A 44 -20.79 8.65 10.72
CA GLY A 44 -21.77 8.92 9.66
C GLY A 44 -21.88 10.39 9.26
N GLN A 45 -21.35 11.31 10.06
CA GLN A 45 -21.41 12.77 9.81
C GLN A 45 -20.26 13.29 8.93
N TYR A 46 -19.26 12.48 8.61
CA TYR A 46 -18.01 12.93 7.97
C TYR A 46 -17.88 12.40 6.54
N ASP A 47 -17.32 13.22 5.65
CA ASP A 47 -16.95 12.85 4.29
C ASP A 47 -15.57 12.18 4.23
N GLY A 48 -14.68 12.51 5.18
CA GLY A 48 -13.33 11.96 5.26
C GLY A 48 -12.91 11.55 6.66
N LEU A 49 -12.08 10.51 6.75
CA LEU A 49 -11.50 10.01 8.00
C LEU A 49 -9.98 9.93 7.88
N ALA A 50 -9.26 10.78 8.60
CA ALA A 50 -7.81 10.78 8.67
C ALA A 50 -7.34 10.05 9.94
N ILE A 51 -6.53 9.00 9.76
CA ILE A 51 -6.11 8.10 10.84
C ILE A 51 -4.60 7.84 10.84
N ARG A 52 -4.12 7.21 11.91
CA ARG A 52 -2.81 6.58 12.00
C ARG A 52 -2.97 5.11 12.35
N SER A 53 -2.32 4.63 13.41
CA SER A 53 -2.34 3.23 13.84
C SER A 53 -3.35 2.94 14.95
N ALA A 54 -3.87 3.96 15.65
CA ALA A 54 -4.73 3.74 16.81
C ALA A 54 -6.17 3.41 16.41
N THR A 55 -6.72 4.16 15.45
CA THR A 55 -8.05 3.87 14.90
C THR A 55 -8.05 2.56 14.12
N LYS A 56 -9.00 1.66 14.40
CA LYS A 56 -9.25 0.46 13.59
C LYS A 56 -10.56 0.62 12.81
N VAL A 57 -10.47 0.76 11.50
CA VAL A 57 -11.62 0.93 10.59
C VAL A 57 -12.09 -0.44 10.12
N THR A 58 -12.98 -1.05 10.91
CA THR A 58 -13.57 -2.36 10.62
C THR A 58 -14.84 -2.23 9.77
N GLU A 59 -15.33 -3.34 9.23
CA GLU A 59 -16.65 -3.39 8.58
C GLU A 59 -17.76 -2.75 9.42
N LYS A 60 -17.75 -2.94 10.75
CA LYS A 60 -18.73 -2.31 11.66
C LYS A 60 -18.68 -0.78 11.63
N ILE A 61 -17.48 -0.20 11.62
CA ILE A 61 -17.29 1.26 11.52
C ILE A 61 -17.75 1.76 10.15
N LEU A 62 -17.36 1.07 9.09
CA LEU A 62 -17.75 1.39 7.71
C LEU A 62 -19.27 1.30 7.50
N ASN A 63 -19.94 0.38 8.16
CA ASN A 63 -21.40 0.26 8.12
C ASN A 63 -22.12 1.44 8.78
N ALA A 64 -21.53 2.06 9.80
CA ALA A 64 -22.06 3.26 10.44
C ALA A 64 -21.71 4.56 9.68
N ALA A 65 -20.74 4.50 8.76
CA ALA A 65 -20.19 5.64 8.05
C ALA A 65 -21.00 6.01 6.79
N THR A 66 -22.21 6.56 6.99
CA THR A 66 -23.18 6.83 5.91
C THR A 66 -22.73 7.84 4.85
N ASN A 67 -21.88 8.81 5.21
CA ASN A 67 -21.42 9.87 4.31
C ASN A 67 -19.96 9.71 3.86
N LEU A 68 -19.25 8.72 4.40
CA LEU A 68 -17.80 8.62 4.27
C LEU A 68 -17.40 8.29 2.83
N LYS A 69 -16.50 9.08 2.25
CA LYS A 69 -16.01 8.95 0.87
C LYS A 69 -14.56 8.48 0.84
N VAL A 70 -13.76 8.87 1.83
CA VAL A 70 -12.32 8.58 1.88
C VAL A 70 -11.82 8.31 3.28
N ILE A 71 -10.92 7.35 3.40
CA ILE A 71 -10.09 7.11 4.57
C ILE A 71 -8.65 7.31 4.12
N ALA A 72 -7.89 8.15 4.81
CA ALA A 72 -6.45 8.27 4.58
C ALA A 72 -5.69 7.94 5.85
N ARG A 73 -4.75 6.99 5.75
CA ARG A 73 -3.84 6.66 6.83
C ARG A 73 -2.52 7.41 6.65
N ALA A 74 -2.09 8.12 7.69
CA ALA A 74 -0.78 8.73 7.76
C ALA A 74 0.26 7.68 8.15
N GLY A 75 0.84 7.05 7.13
CA GLY A 75 1.77 5.93 7.20
C GLY A 75 1.65 5.00 5.99
N ILE A 76 2.63 4.10 5.81
CA ILE A 76 2.64 3.14 4.67
C ILE A 76 1.67 1.98 4.89
N GLY A 77 1.71 1.35 6.07
CA GLY A 77 0.83 0.22 6.38
C GLY A 77 -0.63 0.64 6.33
N THR A 78 -1.54 -0.31 6.10
CA THR A 78 -3.00 -0.10 6.16
C THR A 78 -3.73 -1.26 6.82
N ASP A 79 -3.04 -1.99 7.67
CA ASP A 79 -3.51 -3.24 8.31
C ASP A 79 -4.68 -3.02 9.28
N ASN A 80 -4.86 -1.77 9.73
CA ASN A 80 -5.96 -1.32 10.58
C ASN A 80 -7.19 -0.85 9.80
N ILE A 81 -7.24 -1.06 8.47
CA ILE A 81 -8.36 -0.72 7.60
C ILE A 81 -8.84 -1.97 6.88
N ASP A 82 -10.12 -2.30 7.02
CA ASP A 82 -10.77 -3.31 6.21
C ASP A 82 -11.00 -2.76 4.78
N LYS A 83 -10.00 -2.94 3.92
CA LYS A 83 -10.02 -2.48 2.53
C LYS A 83 -11.11 -3.15 1.72
N VAL A 84 -11.45 -4.41 2.00
CA VAL A 84 -12.50 -5.13 1.27
C VAL A 84 -13.86 -4.52 1.60
N ALA A 85 -14.17 -4.33 2.88
CA ALA A 85 -15.40 -3.67 3.30
C ALA A 85 -15.45 -2.21 2.81
N ALA A 86 -14.33 -1.49 2.84
CA ALA A 86 -14.25 -0.11 2.34
C ALA A 86 -14.58 -0.05 0.84
N SER A 87 -14.00 -0.95 0.04
CA SER A 87 -14.30 -1.03 -1.39
C SER A 87 -15.75 -1.36 -1.67
N LYS A 88 -16.36 -2.30 -0.92
CA LYS A 88 -17.78 -2.64 -1.06
C LYS A 88 -18.70 -1.44 -0.77
N LYS A 89 -18.33 -0.61 0.20
CA LYS A 89 -19.02 0.64 0.55
C LYS A 89 -18.70 1.80 -0.40
N GLY A 90 -17.77 1.61 -1.35
CA GLY A 90 -17.35 2.66 -2.25
C GLY A 90 -16.45 3.71 -1.60
N VAL A 91 -15.83 3.41 -0.46
CA VAL A 91 -14.95 4.33 0.27
C VAL A 91 -13.51 4.14 -0.21
N ILE A 92 -12.87 5.23 -0.63
CA ILE A 92 -11.46 5.19 -1.06
C ILE A 92 -10.57 5.02 0.16
N VAL A 93 -9.55 4.16 0.05
CA VAL A 93 -8.50 4.01 1.05
C VAL A 93 -7.19 4.53 0.48
N MET A 94 -6.61 5.53 1.14
CA MET A 94 -5.33 6.14 0.77
C MET A 94 -4.28 5.91 1.87
N ASN A 95 -3.02 5.89 1.48
CA ASN A 95 -1.89 5.89 2.41
C ASN A 95 -0.84 6.94 2.00
N THR A 96 0.28 6.99 2.72
CA THR A 96 1.40 7.90 2.40
C THR A 96 2.66 7.08 2.14
N PRO A 97 2.85 6.55 0.92
CA PRO A 97 3.87 5.54 0.64
C PRO A 97 5.31 6.07 0.70
N PHE A 98 5.48 7.39 0.72
CA PHE A 98 6.79 8.06 0.65
C PHE A 98 7.19 8.77 1.95
N GLY A 99 6.21 9.17 2.78
CA GLY A 99 6.47 10.09 3.90
C GLY A 99 7.44 9.58 4.98
N ASN A 100 7.64 8.26 5.11
CA ASN A 100 8.55 7.66 6.09
C ASN A 100 9.58 6.69 5.47
N MET A 101 9.75 6.65 4.14
CA MET A 101 10.62 5.66 3.50
C MET A 101 12.10 5.79 3.94
N ILE A 102 12.58 7.02 4.11
CA ILE A 102 13.94 7.32 4.58
C ILE A 102 14.08 6.87 6.03
N THR A 103 13.18 7.32 6.90
CA THR A 103 13.17 6.98 8.32
C THR A 103 13.16 5.47 8.56
N THR A 104 12.34 4.73 7.83
CA THR A 104 12.27 3.26 7.98
C THR A 104 13.56 2.58 7.49
N ALA A 105 14.17 3.08 6.41
CA ALA A 105 15.45 2.57 5.92
C ALA A 105 16.59 2.86 6.91
N GLU A 106 16.65 4.07 7.47
CA GLU A 106 17.62 4.45 8.49
C GLU A 106 17.47 3.61 9.75
N HIS A 107 16.22 3.35 10.19
CA HIS A 107 15.95 2.47 11.32
C HIS A 107 16.43 1.04 11.07
N ALA A 108 16.21 0.49 9.88
CA ALA A 108 16.71 -0.84 9.53
C ALA A 108 18.25 -0.92 9.57
N ILE A 109 18.94 0.11 9.07
CA ILE A 109 20.41 0.21 9.16
C ILE A 109 20.87 0.36 10.61
N ALA A 110 20.19 1.18 11.41
CA ALA A 110 20.48 1.36 12.83
C ALA A 110 20.32 0.05 13.61
N MET A 111 19.22 -0.68 13.36
CA MET A 111 18.95 -2.00 13.94
C MET A 111 20.01 -3.03 13.53
N MET A 112 20.49 -2.98 12.28
CA MET A 112 21.61 -3.80 11.81
C MET A 112 22.91 -3.53 12.58
N PHE A 113 23.25 -2.26 12.83
CA PHE A 113 24.40 -1.91 13.68
C PHE A 113 24.20 -2.33 15.13
N ALA A 114 23.00 -2.14 15.67
CA ALA A 114 22.67 -2.48 17.05
C ALA A 114 22.91 -3.97 17.33
N VAL A 115 22.46 -4.87 16.45
CA VAL A 115 22.69 -6.31 16.58
C VAL A 115 24.10 -6.75 16.18
N ALA A 116 24.73 -6.06 15.23
CA ALA A 116 26.12 -6.36 14.86
C ALA A 116 27.10 -6.07 16.01
N ARG A 117 26.78 -5.09 16.86
CA ARG A 117 27.66 -4.56 17.91
C ARG A 117 27.12 -4.74 19.33
N GLN A 118 25.99 -5.41 19.51
CA GLN A 118 25.35 -5.70 20.81
C GLN A 118 25.12 -4.43 21.63
N ILE A 119 24.70 -3.35 20.95
CA ILE A 119 24.67 -1.99 21.52
C ILE A 119 23.75 -1.90 22.75
N PRO A 120 22.49 -2.39 22.71
CA PRO A 120 21.59 -2.27 23.85
C PRO A 120 22.12 -2.96 25.11
N GLU A 121 22.61 -4.20 24.98
CA GLU A 121 23.12 -4.99 26.10
C GLU A 121 24.42 -4.39 26.66
N ALA A 122 25.31 -3.89 25.80
CA ALA A 122 26.53 -3.20 26.21
C ALA A 122 26.23 -1.88 26.93
N SER A 123 25.26 -1.11 26.44
CA SER A 123 24.78 0.11 27.08
C SER A 123 24.19 -0.17 28.46
N ALA A 124 23.28 -1.16 28.57
CA ALA A 124 22.68 -1.55 29.84
C ALA A 124 23.73 -2.00 30.88
N SER A 125 24.71 -2.80 30.46
CA SER A 125 25.82 -3.24 31.34
C SER A 125 26.64 -2.05 31.86
N THR A 126 26.93 -1.08 30.99
CA THR A 126 27.70 0.13 31.33
C THR A 126 26.92 1.04 32.27
N HIS A 127 25.62 1.24 32.03
CA HIS A 127 24.74 1.98 32.94
C HIS A 127 24.63 1.33 34.33
N ALA A 128 24.74 0.00 34.41
CA ALA A 128 24.81 -0.74 35.67
C ALA A 128 26.19 -0.65 36.37
N GLY A 129 27.11 0.18 35.86
CA GLY A 129 28.43 0.41 36.44
C GLY A 129 29.44 -0.71 36.16
N LYS A 130 29.14 -1.65 35.25
CA LYS A 130 30.07 -2.73 34.88
C LYS A 130 30.95 -2.31 33.70
N TRP A 131 32.13 -2.92 33.62
CA TRP A 131 33.08 -2.69 32.52
C TRP A 131 33.46 -4.01 31.82
N GLU A 132 32.48 -4.63 31.16
CA GLU A 132 32.58 -5.98 30.60
C GLU A 132 33.14 -6.00 29.16
N LYS A 133 34.24 -5.29 28.88
CA LYS A 133 34.79 -5.16 27.52
C LYS A 133 35.01 -6.50 26.81
N SER A 134 35.46 -7.53 27.52
CA SER A 134 35.74 -8.86 26.96
C SER A 134 34.48 -9.68 26.67
N LYS A 135 33.31 -9.30 27.19
CA LYS A 135 32.04 -10.01 27.00
C LYS A 135 31.41 -9.70 25.64
N PHE A 136 31.61 -8.47 25.14
CA PHE A 136 30.99 -8.00 23.90
C PHE A 136 31.98 -8.11 22.74
N MET A 137 31.65 -8.96 21.76
CA MET A 137 32.45 -9.16 20.56
C MET A 137 31.53 -9.07 19.34
N GLY A 138 31.50 -7.89 18.74
CA GLY A 138 30.69 -7.62 17.56
C GLY A 138 31.33 -8.11 16.26
N VAL A 139 30.65 -7.80 15.15
CA VAL A 139 31.17 -8.02 13.79
C VAL A 139 31.18 -6.72 12.99
N GLU A 140 32.08 -6.65 12.02
CA GLU A 140 32.10 -5.56 11.03
C GLU A 140 31.06 -5.83 9.93
N LEU A 141 30.49 -4.76 9.38
CA LEU A 141 29.59 -4.83 8.21
C LEU A 141 30.36 -4.78 6.88
N THR A 142 31.46 -4.02 6.84
CA THR A 142 32.32 -3.85 5.65
C THR A 142 32.66 -5.19 5.01
N ASN A 143 32.55 -5.26 3.68
CA ASN A 143 32.80 -6.44 2.85
C ASN A 143 31.91 -7.67 3.10
N LYS A 144 31.00 -7.64 4.09
CA LYS A 144 29.99 -8.69 4.27
C LYS A 144 28.87 -8.57 3.25
N THR A 145 28.15 -9.68 3.05
CA THR A 145 27.01 -9.73 2.14
C THR A 145 25.72 -9.40 2.90
N LEU A 146 25.02 -8.35 2.47
CA LEU A 146 23.64 -8.07 2.84
C LEU A 146 22.70 -8.70 1.80
N GLY A 147 21.85 -9.60 2.25
CA GLY A 147 20.68 -10.07 1.52
C GLY A 147 19.48 -9.16 1.80
N VAL A 148 18.91 -8.55 0.77
CA VAL A 148 17.71 -7.72 0.87
C VAL A 148 16.51 -8.48 0.28
N ILE A 149 15.51 -8.78 1.10
CA ILE A 149 14.25 -9.38 0.65
C ILE A 149 13.26 -8.24 0.42
N GLY A 150 13.00 -7.92 -0.85
CA GLY A 150 12.19 -6.78 -1.31
C GLY A 150 13.03 -5.54 -1.60
N ALA A 151 13.11 -5.14 -2.86
CA ALA A 151 13.88 -3.99 -3.35
C ALA A 151 12.97 -2.83 -3.81
N GLY A 152 11.85 -2.65 -3.09
CA GLY A 152 10.92 -1.52 -3.28
C GLY A 152 11.48 -0.19 -2.75
N ASN A 153 10.60 0.77 -2.44
CA ASN A 153 11.02 2.13 -2.03
C ASN A 153 11.97 2.13 -0.81
N ILE A 154 11.64 1.38 0.25
CA ILE A 154 12.49 1.30 1.45
C ILE A 154 13.71 0.42 1.19
N GLY A 155 13.51 -0.78 0.62
CA GLY A 155 14.59 -1.73 0.35
C GLY A 155 15.68 -1.15 -0.54
N GLY A 156 15.32 -0.33 -1.54
CA GLY A 156 16.27 0.38 -2.38
C GLY A 156 17.13 1.39 -1.64
N ILE A 157 16.58 2.12 -0.66
CA ILE A 157 17.36 3.02 0.19
C ILE A 157 18.29 2.21 1.11
N VAL A 158 17.82 1.08 1.65
CA VAL A 158 18.66 0.18 2.44
C VAL A 158 19.83 -0.37 1.61
N CYS A 159 19.59 -0.78 0.36
CA CYS A 159 20.63 -1.18 -0.58
C CYS A 159 21.67 -0.07 -0.77
N ASP A 160 21.23 1.17 -1.04
CA ASP A 160 22.12 2.32 -1.21
C ASP A 160 22.99 2.56 0.04
N ARG A 161 22.38 2.62 1.23
CA ARG A 161 23.11 2.84 2.48
C ARG A 161 24.09 1.70 2.80
N ALA A 162 23.70 0.45 2.56
CA ALA A 162 24.58 -0.70 2.74
C ALA A 162 25.79 -0.68 1.79
N ARG A 163 25.60 -0.26 0.54
CA ARG A 163 26.71 -0.03 -0.40
C ARG A 163 27.63 1.12 0.05
N GLY A 164 27.04 2.18 0.62
CA GLY A 164 27.78 3.26 1.27
C GLY A 164 28.71 2.74 2.39
N LEU A 165 28.23 1.76 3.17
CA LEU A 165 28.97 1.03 4.19
C LEU A 165 29.92 -0.05 3.63
N LYS A 166 30.09 -0.12 2.30
CA LYS A 166 30.95 -1.07 1.60
C LYS A 166 30.56 -2.54 1.83
N MET A 167 29.27 -2.81 2.02
CA MET A 167 28.73 -4.17 1.95
C MET A 167 28.56 -4.61 0.50
N LYS A 168 28.59 -5.92 0.26
CA LYS A 168 28.10 -6.53 -0.98
C LYS A 168 26.59 -6.70 -0.84
N VAL A 169 25.80 -6.27 -1.82
CA VAL A 169 24.33 -6.31 -1.70
C VAL A 169 23.76 -7.23 -2.77
N VAL A 170 23.05 -8.26 -2.32
CA VAL A 170 22.22 -9.15 -3.16
C VAL A 170 20.75 -8.94 -2.79
N ALA A 171 19.86 -8.96 -3.77
CA ALA A 171 18.45 -8.68 -3.57
C ALA A 171 17.55 -9.73 -4.20
N TYR A 172 16.57 -10.21 -3.43
CA TYR A 172 15.46 -11.02 -3.93
C TYR A 172 14.20 -10.16 -4.00
N ASP A 173 13.69 -9.97 -5.20
CA ASP A 173 12.41 -9.31 -5.46
C ASP A 173 11.88 -9.78 -6.83
N PRO A 174 10.76 -10.54 -6.88
CA PRO A 174 10.18 -11.04 -8.13
C PRO A 174 9.81 -9.94 -9.12
N PHE A 175 9.58 -8.71 -8.63
CA PHE A 175 9.16 -7.56 -9.43
C PHE A 175 10.31 -6.62 -9.80
N LEU A 176 11.54 -6.93 -9.37
CA LEU A 176 12.73 -6.17 -9.74
C LEU A 176 13.23 -6.60 -11.12
N GLY A 177 13.24 -5.68 -12.09
CA GLY A 177 13.90 -5.91 -13.38
C GLY A 177 15.43 -5.78 -13.30
N GLU A 178 16.16 -6.50 -14.16
CA GLU A 178 17.63 -6.51 -14.20
C GLU A 178 18.22 -5.09 -14.36
N GLU A 179 17.68 -4.28 -15.28
CA GLU A 179 18.13 -2.92 -15.52
C GLU A 179 18.04 -2.04 -14.25
N LYS A 180 16.98 -2.23 -13.45
CA LYS A 180 16.80 -1.49 -12.20
C LYS A 180 17.79 -1.98 -11.14
N ALA A 181 18.05 -3.28 -11.06
CA ALA A 181 19.05 -3.84 -10.15
C ALA A 181 20.46 -3.31 -10.46
N GLU A 182 20.84 -3.27 -11.74
CA GLU A 182 22.12 -2.72 -12.20
C GLU A 182 22.26 -1.23 -11.85
N LYS A 183 21.22 -0.43 -12.11
CA LYS A 183 21.19 1.00 -11.73
C LYS A 183 21.33 1.21 -10.22
N MET A 184 20.75 0.32 -9.41
CA MET A 184 20.90 0.33 -7.95
C MET A 184 22.28 -0.17 -7.49
N GLY A 185 23.06 -0.78 -8.39
CA GLY A 185 24.36 -1.40 -8.11
C GLY A 185 24.25 -2.59 -7.17
N VAL A 186 23.15 -3.35 -7.27
CA VAL A 186 22.89 -4.57 -6.51
C VAL A 186 22.75 -5.76 -7.44
N GLU A 187 23.08 -6.94 -6.96
CA GLU A 187 22.90 -8.19 -7.71
C GLU A 187 21.52 -8.77 -7.40
N LYS A 188 20.67 -8.91 -8.44
CA LYS A 188 19.40 -9.63 -8.29
C LYS A 188 19.67 -11.13 -8.26
N VAL A 189 19.09 -11.81 -7.28
CA VAL A 189 19.24 -13.26 -7.09
C VAL A 189 17.90 -13.90 -6.71
N GLU A 190 17.82 -15.22 -6.84
CA GLU A 190 16.70 -15.99 -6.28
C GLU A 190 16.83 -16.15 -4.75
N LEU A 191 15.72 -16.46 -4.09
CA LEU A 191 15.66 -16.51 -2.62
C LEU A 191 16.68 -17.50 -2.03
N ASP A 192 16.74 -18.73 -2.55
CA ASP A 192 17.67 -19.75 -2.04
C ASP A 192 19.14 -19.31 -2.17
N GLU A 193 19.48 -18.59 -3.24
CA GLU A 193 20.83 -18.05 -3.43
C GLU A 193 21.14 -16.92 -2.45
N LEU A 194 20.18 -16.03 -2.17
CA LEU A 194 20.30 -14.99 -1.15
C LEU A 194 20.57 -15.61 0.23
N LEU A 195 19.78 -16.62 0.62
CA LEU A 195 19.89 -17.29 1.92
C LEU A 195 21.28 -17.92 2.10
N ALA A 196 21.79 -18.59 1.07
CA ALA A 196 23.09 -19.26 1.12
C ALA A 196 24.31 -18.30 1.19
N ARG A 197 24.15 -17.03 0.78
CA ARG A 197 25.25 -16.07 0.65
C ARG A 197 25.29 -15.00 1.74
N ALA A 198 24.13 -14.64 2.30
CA ALA A 198 23.96 -13.48 3.17
C ALA A 198 24.58 -13.67 4.56
N ASP A 199 25.36 -12.68 5.01
CA ASP A 199 25.81 -12.54 6.40
C ASP A 199 24.79 -11.75 7.25
N PHE A 200 24.03 -10.89 6.58
CA PHE A 200 22.91 -10.13 7.13
C PHE A 200 21.72 -10.27 6.18
N ILE A 201 20.51 -10.45 6.70
CA ILE A 201 19.29 -10.45 5.90
C ILE A 201 18.36 -9.36 6.43
N SER A 202 17.88 -8.48 5.56
CA SER A 202 16.91 -7.44 5.91
C SER A 202 15.65 -7.57 5.06
N LEU A 203 14.48 -7.53 5.70
CA LEU A 203 13.19 -7.68 5.03
C LEU A 203 12.53 -6.33 4.78
N HIS A 204 12.00 -6.12 3.58
CA HIS A 204 11.34 -4.89 3.10
C HIS A 204 10.15 -5.18 2.18
N VAL A 205 9.44 -6.27 2.43
CA VAL A 205 8.23 -6.68 1.68
C VAL A 205 6.95 -6.39 2.48
N PRO A 206 5.80 -6.17 1.82
CA PRO A 206 4.50 -6.16 2.50
C PRO A 206 4.18 -7.56 3.05
N PHE A 207 3.27 -7.63 4.02
CA PHE A 207 2.70 -8.89 4.49
C PHE A 207 1.54 -9.31 3.57
N THR A 208 1.69 -10.47 2.92
CA THR A 208 0.71 -11.12 2.06
C THR A 208 0.79 -12.62 2.27
N ASP A 209 -0.14 -13.40 1.72
CA ASP A 209 -0.07 -14.87 1.78
C ASP A 209 1.21 -15.42 1.15
N ALA A 210 1.77 -14.72 0.15
CA ALA A 210 3.01 -15.12 -0.53
C ALA A 210 4.28 -14.77 0.26
N THR A 211 4.22 -13.81 1.19
CA THR A 211 5.37 -13.35 2.00
C THR A 211 5.27 -13.73 3.46
N ALA A 212 4.13 -14.27 3.89
CA ALA A 212 3.91 -14.80 5.23
C ALA A 212 4.93 -15.91 5.52
N ASN A 213 5.70 -15.75 6.60
CA ASN A 213 6.81 -16.62 6.97
C ASN A 213 7.76 -16.93 5.79
N ILE A 214 8.09 -15.92 4.96
CA ILE A 214 9.11 -16.07 3.91
C ILE A 214 10.43 -16.58 4.50
N LEU A 215 10.76 -16.19 5.73
CA LEU A 215 11.78 -16.86 6.55
C LEU A 215 11.12 -17.85 7.51
N SER A 216 10.62 -18.95 6.94
CA SER A 216 10.14 -20.12 7.67
C SER A 216 11.30 -20.90 8.29
N ARG A 217 11.02 -21.91 9.13
CA ARG A 217 12.05 -22.84 9.64
C ARG A 217 12.90 -23.45 8.53
N GLU A 218 12.29 -23.83 7.41
CA GLU A 218 12.99 -24.41 6.27
C GLU A 218 13.98 -23.41 5.66
N ASN A 219 13.54 -22.18 5.41
CA ASN A 219 14.40 -21.15 4.82
C ASN A 219 15.45 -20.64 5.80
N LEU A 220 15.15 -20.57 7.09
CA LEU A 220 16.13 -20.28 8.13
C LEU A 220 17.24 -21.35 8.17
N ALA A 221 16.92 -22.63 7.96
CA ALA A 221 17.92 -23.70 7.92
C ALA A 221 18.86 -23.61 6.69
N LYS A 222 18.44 -22.93 5.61
CA LYS A 222 19.26 -22.70 4.41
C LYS A 222 20.25 -21.54 4.57
N THR A 223 20.10 -20.71 5.60
CA THR A 223 21.00 -19.56 5.77
C THR A 223 22.40 -19.98 6.22
N LYS A 224 23.39 -19.11 5.98
CA LYS A 224 24.72 -19.27 6.57
C LYS A 224 24.65 -19.35 8.09
N ASN A 225 25.48 -20.23 8.67
CA ASN A 225 25.72 -20.24 10.12
C ASN A 225 26.27 -18.87 10.54
N GLY A 226 25.66 -18.27 11.56
CA GLY A 226 26.04 -16.97 12.11
C GLY A 226 25.47 -15.75 11.39
N VAL A 227 24.50 -15.95 10.48
CA VAL A 227 23.74 -14.84 9.86
C VAL A 227 22.99 -14.03 10.93
N ARG A 228 22.73 -12.75 10.65
CA ARG A 228 21.86 -11.89 11.46
C ARG A 228 20.63 -11.45 10.68
N ILE A 229 19.46 -11.48 11.32
CA ILE A 229 18.17 -11.21 10.68
C ILE A 229 17.57 -9.88 11.16
N ILE A 230 17.19 -9.00 10.25
CA ILE A 230 16.61 -7.68 10.53
C ILE A 230 15.21 -7.62 9.95
N ASN A 231 14.21 -7.41 10.82
CA ASN A 231 12.83 -7.19 10.39
C ASN A 231 12.31 -5.86 10.94
N CYS A 232 12.31 -4.85 10.07
CA CYS A 232 11.66 -3.55 10.31
C CYS A 232 10.52 -3.30 9.31
N ALA A 233 10.00 -4.36 8.69
CA ALA A 233 8.97 -4.26 7.65
C ALA A 233 7.58 -4.60 8.20
N ARG A 234 7.28 -5.89 8.40
CA ARG A 234 6.01 -6.36 8.96
C ARG A 234 6.21 -7.56 9.87
N GLY A 235 5.38 -7.65 10.91
CA GLY A 235 5.24 -8.86 11.71
C GLY A 235 4.79 -10.06 10.86
N GLY A 236 5.21 -11.26 11.24
CA GLY A 236 4.82 -12.49 10.54
C GLY A 236 5.54 -12.77 9.22
N LEU A 237 6.52 -11.95 8.82
CA LEU A 237 7.42 -12.28 7.69
C LEU A 237 8.47 -13.35 8.06
N VAL A 238 8.74 -13.49 9.35
CA VAL A 238 9.67 -14.48 9.92
C VAL A 238 8.89 -15.34 10.90
N ASP A 239 9.12 -16.65 10.87
CA ASP A 239 8.63 -17.54 11.91
C ASP A 239 9.42 -17.27 13.20
N GLU A 240 8.84 -16.45 14.08
CA GLU A 240 9.45 -16.00 15.34
C GLU A 240 9.82 -17.16 16.28
N GLY A 241 9.03 -18.24 16.27
CA GLY A 241 9.30 -19.45 17.05
C GLY A 241 10.49 -20.24 16.49
N ALA A 242 10.53 -20.43 15.17
CA ALA A 242 11.68 -21.06 14.53
C ALA A 242 12.96 -20.24 14.67
N LEU A 243 12.88 -18.91 14.55
CA LEU A 243 14.00 -18.01 14.77
C LEU A 243 14.53 -18.12 16.21
N ALA A 244 13.65 -18.15 17.21
CA ALA A 244 14.02 -18.33 18.61
C ALA A 244 14.80 -19.63 18.84
N ASP A 245 14.36 -20.74 18.25
CA ASP A 245 15.07 -22.03 18.35
C ASP A 245 16.45 -21.98 17.69
N MET A 246 16.56 -21.32 16.53
CA MET A 246 17.81 -21.20 15.79
C MET A 246 18.80 -20.22 16.42
N LEU A 247 18.32 -19.23 17.17
CA LEU A 247 19.14 -18.39 18.05
C LEU A 247 19.70 -19.19 19.23
N LYS A 248 18.85 -20.01 19.88
CA LYS A 248 19.26 -20.87 20.99
C LYS A 248 20.27 -21.95 20.57
N SER A 249 20.14 -22.48 19.35
CA SER A 249 21.09 -23.46 18.80
C SER A 249 22.42 -22.84 18.35
N GLY A 250 22.47 -21.52 18.17
CA GLY A 250 23.64 -20.79 17.65
C GLY A 250 23.76 -20.79 16.12
N HIS A 251 22.78 -21.31 15.39
CA HIS A 251 22.73 -21.21 13.93
C HIS A 251 22.59 -19.75 13.47
N ILE A 252 21.74 -18.98 14.16
CA ILE A 252 21.57 -17.54 13.95
C ILE A 252 22.36 -16.80 15.04
N ALA A 253 23.20 -15.84 14.66
CA ALA A 253 24.05 -15.12 15.60
C ALA A 253 23.35 -13.95 16.32
N GLY A 254 22.22 -13.49 15.80
CA GLY A 254 21.43 -12.41 16.39
C GLY A 254 20.28 -11.97 15.49
N ALA A 255 19.35 -11.23 16.06
CA ALA A 255 18.22 -10.67 15.33
C ALA A 255 17.90 -9.23 15.78
N ALA A 256 17.32 -8.42 14.90
CA ALA A 256 16.87 -7.07 15.21
C ALA A 256 15.45 -6.85 14.66
N PHE A 257 14.47 -6.70 15.55
CA PHE A 257 13.05 -6.67 15.20
C PHE A 257 12.39 -5.39 15.70
N ASP A 258 11.76 -4.66 14.79
CA ASP A 258 10.93 -3.49 15.10
C ASP A 258 9.43 -3.83 15.09
N VAL A 259 9.06 -4.96 14.51
CA VAL A 259 7.67 -5.36 14.26
C VAL A 259 7.47 -6.81 14.63
N PHE A 260 6.27 -7.13 15.12
CA PHE A 260 5.93 -8.46 15.65
C PHE A 260 4.62 -8.96 15.08
N LYS A 261 4.44 -10.28 15.00
CA LYS A 261 3.20 -10.88 14.47
C LYS A 261 1.95 -10.41 15.21
N GLU A 262 2.06 -10.25 16.53
CA GLU A 262 1.01 -9.67 17.36
C GLU A 262 1.50 -8.37 17.99
N GLU A 263 0.75 -7.29 17.79
CA GLU A 263 1.03 -5.97 18.34
C GLU A 263 -0.21 -5.39 19.05
N PRO A 264 -0.06 -4.81 20.26
CA PRO A 264 1.19 -4.59 21.01
C PRO A 264 1.85 -5.88 21.53
N ALA A 265 3.15 -6.06 21.25
CA ALA A 265 3.92 -7.22 21.68
C ALA A 265 4.33 -7.06 23.15
N THR A 266 3.48 -7.52 24.06
CA THR A 266 3.81 -7.55 25.50
C THR A 266 4.58 -8.81 25.90
N GLU A 267 4.48 -9.86 25.09
CA GLU A 267 5.23 -11.10 25.19
C GLU A 267 5.62 -11.56 23.77
N ASN A 268 6.81 -12.15 23.63
CA ASN A 268 7.27 -12.71 22.36
C ASN A 268 8.37 -13.75 22.59
N ALA A 269 8.45 -14.77 21.72
CA ALA A 269 9.48 -15.82 21.79
C ALA A 269 10.92 -15.29 21.63
N LEU A 270 11.08 -14.11 21.04
CA LEU A 270 12.36 -13.45 20.82
C LEU A 270 12.83 -12.60 22.01
N PHE A 271 11.93 -12.24 22.92
CA PHE A 271 12.29 -11.43 24.08
C PHE A 271 13.22 -12.20 25.03
N ASP A 272 14.14 -11.48 25.65
CA ASP A 272 15.18 -12.01 26.57
C ASP A 272 16.16 -13.03 25.97
N LEU A 273 16.13 -13.27 24.65
CA LEU A 273 17.14 -14.07 23.97
C LEU A 273 18.45 -13.30 23.80
N PRO A 274 19.61 -13.99 23.84
CA PRO A 274 20.91 -13.34 23.67
C PRO A 274 21.06 -12.72 22.27
N ASN A 275 21.58 -11.49 22.21
CA ASN A 275 21.83 -10.73 20.98
C ASN A 275 20.58 -10.56 20.10
N VAL A 276 19.44 -10.27 20.75
CA VAL A 276 18.21 -9.88 20.08
C VAL A 276 17.89 -8.44 20.47
N VAL A 277 17.83 -7.56 19.46
CA VAL A 277 17.44 -6.16 19.62
C VAL A 277 15.99 -6.00 19.21
N CYS A 278 15.16 -5.51 20.13
CA CYS A 278 13.74 -5.27 19.87
C CYS A 278 13.40 -3.78 20.06
N THR A 279 12.57 -3.23 19.18
CA THR A 279 11.99 -1.89 19.31
C THR A 279 10.48 -1.93 19.07
N PRO A 280 9.69 -1.07 19.74
CA PRO A 280 8.23 -1.12 19.67
C PRO A 280 7.68 -0.35 18.45
N HIS A 281 7.97 -0.84 17.23
CA HIS A 281 7.45 -0.30 15.97
C HIS A 281 7.79 1.19 15.75
N LEU A 282 9.08 1.51 15.87
CA LEU A 282 9.65 2.85 15.76
C LEU A 282 10.07 3.24 14.33
N GLY A 283 9.96 2.36 13.34
CA GLY A 283 10.42 2.61 11.96
C GLY A 283 9.82 3.84 11.27
N ALA A 284 8.80 4.48 11.84
CA ALA A 284 8.23 5.74 11.37
C ALA A 284 8.23 6.85 12.44
N ALA A 285 8.85 6.63 13.59
CA ALA A 285 8.74 7.47 14.79
C ALA A 285 9.82 8.56 14.84
N THR A 286 9.93 9.38 13.79
CA THR A 286 10.77 10.59 13.79
C THR A 286 9.95 11.83 13.44
N THR A 287 10.41 13.00 13.87
CA THR A 287 9.77 14.30 13.59
C THR A 287 9.51 14.50 12.10
N GLU A 288 10.47 14.19 11.25
CA GLU A 288 10.40 14.35 9.80
C GLU A 288 9.34 13.43 9.19
N ALA A 289 9.34 12.14 9.59
CA ALA A 289 8.33 11.21 9.11
C ALA A 289 6.93 11.60 9.55
N GLN A 290 6.77 12.02 10.81
CA GLN A 290 5.49 12.46 11.37
C GLN A 290 4.93 13.67 10.62
N GLU A 291 5.79 14.63 10.28
CA GLU A 291 5.40 15.81 9.51
C GLU A 291 5.06 15.42 8.06
N ASN A 292 5.95 14.73 7.36
CA ASN A 292 5.76 14.37 5.95
C ASN A 292 4.48 13.55 5.70
N VAL A 293 4.21 12.53 6.53
CA VAL A 293 2.99 11.73 6.36
C VAL A 293 1.73 12.54 6.67
N ALA A 294 1.81 13.47 7.62
CA ALA A 294 0.67 14.29 8.00
C ALA A 294 0.32 15.31 6.90
N LEU A 295 1.34 15.98 6.34
CA LEU A 295 1.19 16.90 5.20
C LEU A 295 0.62 16.15 3.98
N GLN A 296 1.18 14.99 3.65
CA GLN A 296 0.74 14.20 2.49
C GLN A 296 -0.71 13.73 2.63
N VAL A 297 -1.11 13.23 3.82
CA VAL A 297 -2.52 12.84 4.07
C VAL A 297 -3.47 14.02 3.89
N ALA A 298 -3.15 15.16 4.49
CA ALA A 298 -4.02 16.31 4.45
C ALA A 298 -4.20 16.83 3.02
N GLN A 299 -3.10 16.93 2.25
CA GLN A 299 -3.14 17.40 0.88
C GLN A 299 -3.94 16.45 -0.03
N GLN A 300 -3.62 15.15 -0.03
CA GLN A 300 -4.24 14.20 -0.96
C GLN A 300 -5.73 13.98 -0.64
N MET A 301 -6.11 13.95 0.64
CA MET A 301 -7.51 13.88 1.03
C MET A 301 -8.26 15.14 0.63
N SER A 302 -7.65 16.32 0.82
CA SER A 302 -8.25 17.59 0.42
C SER A 302 -8.45 17.70 -1.09
N ASN A 303 -7.45 17.28 -1.86
CA ASN A 303 -7.53 17.20 -3.32
C ASN A 303 -8.72 16.34 -3.76
N TYR A 304 -8.88 15.16 -3.16
CA TYR A 304 -10.01 14.29 -3.46
C TYR A 304 -11.37 14.89 -3.09
N LEU A 305 -11.51 15.40 -1.86
CA LEU A 305 -12.80 15.93 -1.39
C LEU A 305 -13.26 17.18 -2.16
N ASN A 306 -12.32 18.00 -2.62
CA ASN A 306 -12.63 19.25 -3.35
C ASN A 306 -12.68 19.08 -4.87
N THR A 307 -11.83 18.23 -5.46
CA THR A 307 -11.65 18.15 -6.92
C THR A 307 -11.89 16.76 -7.50
N GLY A 308 -11.96 15.73 -6.67
CA GLY A 308 -12.05 14.34 -7.10
C GLY A 308 -10.71 13.72 -7.55
N ALA A 309 -9.59 14.45 -7.47
CA ALA A 309 -8.26 13.89 -7.75
C ALA A 309 -7.90 12.79 -6.74
N VAL A 310 -7.42 11.65 -7.24
CA VAL A 310 -7.15 10.46 -6.41
C VAL A 310 -5.67 10.16 -6.45
N GLU A 311 -4.99 10.31 -5.33
CA GLU A 311 -3.57 10.02 -5.19
C GLU A 311 -3.35 8.93 -4.14
N ASN A 312 -2.38 8.04 -4.38
CA ASN A 312 -1.99 6.97 -3.44
C ASN A 312 -3.16 6.11 -2.95
N ALA A 313 -4.17 5.89 -3.79
CA ALA A 313 -5.28 5.01 -3.47
C ALA A 313 -4.85 3.55 -3.57
N LEU A 314 -5.29 2.75 -2.59
CA LEU A 314 -4.96 1.34 -2.47
C LEU A 314 -6.04 0.41 -3.03
N ASN A 315 -7.25 0.94 -3.21
CA ASN A 315 -8.41 0.17 -3.65
C ASN A 315 -9.10 0.72 -4.90
N MET A 316 -8.48 1.70 -5.56
CA MET A 316 -8.84 2.13 -6.91
C MET A 316 -7.62 2.71 -7.62
N PRO A 317 -7.64 2.78 -8.96
CA PRO A 317 -6.57 3.40 -9.73
C PRO A 317 -6.38 4.87 -9.34
N SER A 318 -5.13 5.28 -9.10
CA SER A 318 -4.81 6.69 -8.85
C SER A 318 -4.87 7.49 -10.15
N VAL A 319 -5.37 8.72 -10.08
CA VAL A 319 -5.44 9.67 -11.20
C VAL A 319 -4.97 11.02 -10.66
N THR A 320 -3.79 11.43 -11.11
CA THR A 320 -3.19 12.72 -10.73
C THR A 320 -4.04 13.89 -11.22
N ALA A 321 -3.82 15.09 -10.67
CA ALA A 321 -4.55 16.29 -11.10
C ALA A 321 -4.31 16.63 -12.60
N GLU A 322 -3.13 16.33 -13.14
CA GLU A 322 -2.81 16.52 -14.56
C GLU A 322 -3.52 15.48 -15.43
N GLU A 323 -3.46 14.20 -15.06
CA GLU A 323 -4.20 13.14 -15.73
C GLU A 323 -5.70 13.41 -15.67
N ALA A 324 -6.24 13.86 -14.53
CA ALA A 324 -7.67 14.16 -14.37
C ALA A 324 -8.17 15.23 -15.35
N LYS A 325 -7.34 16.23 -15.70
CA LYS A 325 -7.69 17.25 -16.70
C LYS A 325 -7.84 16.67 -18.10
N ILE A 326 -6.96 15.72 -18.46
CA ILE A 326 -6.96 15.08 -19.79
C ILE A 326 -8.02 13.98 -19.85
N MET A 327 -8.08 13.17 -18.80
CA MET A 327 -8.92 11.98 -18.71
C MET A 327 -10.36 12.28 -18.32
N GLY A 328 -10.67 13.43 -17.69
CA GLY A 328 -12.02 13.76 -17.22
C GLY A 328 -13.13 13.55 -18.26
N PRO A 329 -12.97 14.04 -19.50
CA PRO A 329 -13.88 13.75 -20.61
C PRO A 329 -14.01 12.25 -20.93
N TRP A 330 -12.90 11.51 -20.94
CA TRP A 330 -12.88 10.08 -21.26
C TRP A 330 -13.47 9.21 -20.15
N VAL A 331 -13.24 9.56 -18.88
CA VAL A 331 -13.89 8.95 -17.71
C VAL A 331 -15.40 9.18 -17.77
N SER A 332 -15.83 10.39 -18.11
CA SER A 332 -17.24 10.72 -18.30
C SER A 332 -17.85 9.92 -19.45
N LEU A 333 -17.14 9.83 -20.58
CA LEU A 333 -17.55 9.02 -21.72
C LEU A 333 -17.72 7.53 -21.34
N ALA A 334 -16.72 6.94 -20.70
CA ALA A 334 -16.75 5.55 -20.26
C ALA A 334 -17.95 5.29 -19.33
N GLY A 335 -18.18 6.19 -18.36
CA GLY A 335 -19.34 6.16 -17.49
C GLY A 335 -20.67 6.26 -18.25
N HIS A 336 -20.78 7.14 -19.24
CA HIS A 336 -21.99 7.27 -20.08
C HIS A 336 -22.24 6.02 -20.94
N LEU A 337 -21.20 5.48 -21.59
CA LEU A 337 -21.28 4.24 -22.37
C LEU A 337 -21.76 3.09 -21.49
N GLY A 338 -21.16 2.96 -20.31
CA GLY A 338 -21.55 1.98 -19.30
C GLY A 338 -23.00 2.14 -18.84
N ALA A 339 -23.39 3.36 -18.45
CA ALA A 339 -24.76 3.65 -18.00
C ALA A 339 -25.80 3.36 -19.07
N PHE A 340 -25.49 3.67 -20.33
CA PHE A 340 -26.38 3.42 -21.45
C PHE A 340 -26.54 1.93 -21.72
N ILE A 341 -25.43 1.18 -21.86
CA ILE A 341 -25.51 -0.26 -22.14
C ILE A 341 -26.11 -1.04 -20.96
N GLY A 342 -25.83 -0.61 -19.71
CA GLY A 342 -26.43 -1.16 -18.50
C GLY A 342 -27.94 -0.98 -18.45
N GLN A 343 -28.46 0.21 -18.79
CA GLN A 343 -29.91 0.44 -18.92
C GLN A 343 -30.56 -0.41 -20.02
N MET A 344 -29.80 -0.79 -21.04
CA MET A 344 -30.27 -1.66 -22.12
C MET A 344 -30.11 -3.16 -21.81
N THR A 345 -29.69 -3.53 -20.60
CA THR A 345 -29.41 -4.91 -20.22
C THR A 345 -30.20 -5.31 -18.98
N ASP A 346 -31.24 -6.10 -19.19
CA ASP A 346 -32.08 -6.63 -18.11
C ASP A 346 -31.62 -8.03 -17.66
N GLU A 347 -30.80 -8.70 -18.47
CA GLU A 347 -30.32 -10.05 -18.21
C GLU A 347 -29.06 -10.07 -17.33
N PRO A 348 -28.80 -11.18 -16.60
CA PRO A 348 -27.52 -11.40 -15.93
C PRO A 348 -26.35 -11.29 -16.92
N ILE A 349 -25.40 -10.42 -16.59
CA ILE A 349 -24.18 -10.19 -17.37
C ILE A 349 -23.20 -11.32 -17.10
N LYS A 350 -22.70 -11.96 -18.17
CA LYS A 350 -21.63 -12.97 -18.09
C LYS A 350 -20.24 -12.33 -18.27
N ALA A 351 -20.13 -11.34 -19.16
CA ALA A 351 -18.86 -10.65 -19.39
C ALA A 351 -19.05 -9.18 -19.81
N ILE A 352 -18.04 -8.37 -19.52
CA ILE A 352 -17.88 -6.99 -19.96
C ILE A 352 -16.53 -6.91 -20.69
N ASN A 353 -16.55 -6.58 -21.98
CA ASN A 353 -15.34 -6.41 -22.77
C ASN A 353 -15.19 -4.93 -23.13
N ILE A 354 -14.05 -4.33 -22.81
CA ILE A 354 -13.79 -2.91 -23.05
C ILE A 354 -12.61 -2.78 -24.00
N LEU A 355 -12.85 -2.13 -25.14
CA LEU A 355 -11.85 -1.84 -26.16
C LEU A 355 -11.49 -0.35 -26.09
N TYR A 356 -10.20 -0.08 -26.03
CA TYR A 356 -9.59 1.25 -26.16
C TYR A 356 -8.76 1.28 -27.44
N ASP A 357 -9.09 2.20 -28.34
CA ASP A 357 -8.43 2.35 -29.64
C ASP A 357 -7.81 3.75 -29.76
N GLY A 358 -6.60 3.82 -30.31
CA GLY A 358 -5.95 5.11 -30.61
C GLY A 358 -5.45 5.83 -29.35
N SER A 359 -5.63 7.15 -29.28
CA SER A 359 -5.02 7.97 -28.22
C SER A 359 -5.47 7.60 -26.80
N VAL A 360 -6.69 7.08 -26.63
CA VAL A 360 -7.19 6.62 -25.32
C VAL A 360 -6.52 5.32 -24.84
N ALA A 361 -5.95 4.53 -25.76
CA ALA A 361 -5.28 3.25 -25.43
C ALA A 361 -3.99 3.40 -24.61
N GLN A 362 -3.44 4.62 -24.55
CA GLN A 362 -2.23 4.97 -23.79
C GLN A 362 -2.54 5.67 -22.46
N MET A 363 -3.83 5.86 -22.14
CA MET A 363 -4.26 6.48 -20.88
C MET A 363 -4.31 5.46 -19.75
N ASN A 364 -4.65 5.91 -18.53
CA ASN A 364 -4.91 5.02 -17.40
C ASN A 364 -6.20 4.20 -17.64
N LEU A 365 -6.05 3.03 -18.26
CA LEU A 365 -7.14 2.15 -18.66
C LEU A 365 -7.90 1.59 -17.47
N ASP A 366 -7.23 1.39 -16.33
CA ASP A 366 -7.88 0.87 -15.13
C ASP A 366 -8.92 1.85 -14.59
N ALA A 367 -8.61 3.16 -14.59
CA ALA A 367 -9.56 4.19 -14.18
C ALA A 367 -10.77 4.24 -15.14
N LEU A 368 -10.53 4.12 -16.45
CA LEU A 368 -11.60 4.08 -17.46
C LEU A 368 -12.46 2.82 -17.33
N ASN A 369 -11.85 1.68 -17.01
CA ASN A 369 -12.56 0.42 -16.73
C ASN A 369 -13.48 0.58 -15.53
N CYS A 370 -12.97 1.13 -14.42
CA CYS A 370 -13.77 1.40 -13.22
C CYS A 370 -14.97 2.30 -13.54
N ALA A 371 -14.78 3.34 -14.36
CA ALA A 371 -15.84 4.25 -14.78
C ALA A 371 -16.92 3.54 -15.63
N ALA A 372 -16.50 2.75 -16.64
CA ALA A 372 -17.40 1.99 -17.48
C ALA A 372 -18.22 0.96 -16.67
N ILE A 373 -17.56 0.18 -15.82
CA ILE A 373 -18.21 -0.85 -14.99
C ILE A 373 -19.17 -0.20 -14.00
N ALA A 374 -18.79 0.91 -13.35
CA ALA A 374 -19.67 1.67 -12.47
C ALA A 374 -20.92 2.17 -13.21
N GLY A 375 -20.75 2.69 -14.44
CA GLY A 375 -21.86 3.06 -15.31
C GLY A 375 -22.83 1.89 -15.52
N ILE A 376 -22.33 0.72 -15.92
CA ILE A 376 -23.17 -0.47 -16.17
C ILE A 376 -23.94 -0.88 -14.91
N MET A 377 -23.25 -0.92 -13.77
CA MET A 377 -23.80 -1.43 -12.51
C MET A 377 -24.82 -0.49 -11.85
N LYS A 378 -24.77 0.84 -12.13
CA LYS A 378 -25.72 1.83 -11.59
C LYS A 378 -27.19 1.49 -11.85
N ARG A 379 -27.49 0.76 -12.92
CA ARG A 379 -28.85 0.30 -13.21
C ARG A 379 -29.40 -0.65 -12.13
N VAL A 380 -28.54 -1.52 -11.61
CA VAL A 380 -28.93 -2.55 -10.62
C VAL A 380 -28.71 -2.08 -9.20
N ASN A 381 -27.67 -1.27 -8.98
CA ASN A 381 -27.39 -0.67 -7.68
C ASN A 381 -26.98 0.82 -7.89
N PRO A 382 -27.90 1.77 -7.64
CA PRO A 382 -27.64 3.20 -7.84
C PRO A 382 -26.47 3.75 -7.03
N ASP A 383 -26.13 3.12 -5.89
CA ASP A 383 -25.07 3.56 -4.98
C ASP A 383 -23.67 3.10 -5.40
N VAL A 384 -23.56 2.38 -6.52
CA VAL A 384 -22.27 1.92 -7.06
C VAL A 384 -21.44 3.09 -7.59
N ASN A 385 -20.15 3.08 -7.23
CA ASN A 385 -19.16 4.04 -7.72
C ASN A 385 -17.93 3.32 -8.29
N MET A 386 -16.91 4.07 -8.70
CA MET A 386 -15.71 3.54 -9.34
C MET A 386 -14.89 2.59 -8.44
N VAL A 387 -15.08 2.64 -7.12
CA VAL A 387 -14.40 1.76 -6.15
C VAL A 387 -15.19 0.46 -5.98
N SER A 388 -16.50 0.55 -5.78
CA SER A 388 -17.33 -0.63 -5.50
C SER A 388 -17.67 -1.44 -6.75
N ALA A 389 -17.72 -0.81 -7.93
CA ALA A 389 -18.18 -1.47 -9.15
C ALA A 389 -17.35 -2.70 -9.57
N PRO A 390 -16.00 -2.63 -9.62
CA PRO A 390 -15.19 -3.80 -10.01
C PRO A 390 -15.34 -4.96 -9.01
N VAL A 391 -15.43 -4.65 -7.72
CA VAL A 391 -15.61 -5.65 -6.65
C VAL A 391 -16.96 -6.35 -6.79
N ILE A 392 -18.04 -5.58 -6.94
CA ILE A 392 -19.40 -6.13 -7.11
C ILE A 392 -19.51 -6.94 -8.40
N ALA A 393 -18.86 -6.51 -9.49
CA ALA A 393 -18.83 -7.25 -10.74
C ALA A 393 -18.14 -8.61 -10.58
N ALA A 394 -17.00 -8.65 -9.90
CA ALA A 394 -16.28 -9.89 -9.60
C ALA A 394 -17.09 -10.85 -8.71
N GLU A 395 -17.75 -10.35 -7.66
CA GLU A 395 -18.61 -11.17 -6.78
C GLU A 395 -19.81 -11.78 -7.52
N ARG A 396 -20.28 -11.12 -8.58
CA ARG A 396 -21.33 -11.63 -9.48
C ARG A 396 -20.79 -12.58 -10.55
N GLY A 397 -19.50 -12.91 -10.53
CA GLY A 397 -18.86 -13.79 -11.50
C GLY A 397 -18.72 -13.19 -12.91
N ILE A 398 -18.83 -11.86 -13.04
CA ILE A 398 -18.72 -11.17 -14.33
C ILE A 398 -17.26 -11.18 -14.78
N LYS A 399 -17.00 -11.76 -15.95
CA LYS A 399 -15.66 -11.73 -16.56
C LYS A 399 -15.41 -10.36 -17.19
N ILE A 400 -14.35 -9.69 -16.79
CA ILE A 400 -13.96 -8.40 -17.37
C ILE A 400 -12.74 -8.62 -18.26
N SER A 401 -12.79 -8.12 -19.50
CA SER A 401 -11.65 -8.10 -20.40
C SER A 401 -11.38 -6.69 -20.90
N THR A 402 -10.10 -6.35 -21.06
CA THR A 402 -9.65 -5.08 -21.61
C THR A 402 -8.78 -5.35 -22.82
N THR A 403 -9.02 -4.63 -23.90
CA THR A 403 -8.21 -4.66 -25.12
C THR A 403 -7.76 -3.24 -25.43
N ASN A 404 -6.46 -3.06 -25.65
CA ASN A 404 -5.88 -1.81 -26.11
C ASN A 404 -5.20 -2.05 -27.46
N GLN A 405 -5.40 -1.13 -28.40
CA GLN A 405 -4.83 -1.25 -29.75
C GLN A 405 -4.43 0.10 -30.33
N GLU A 406 -3.51 0.07 -31.30
CA GLU A 406 -3.18 1.26 -32.08
C GLU A 406 -4.39 1.80 -32.83
N LYS A 407 -4.31 3.07 -33.23
CA LYS A 407 -5.40 3.79 -33.89
C LYS A 407 -5.90 3.01 -35.10
N SER A 408 -7.20 2.73 -35.10
CA SER A 408 -7.90 2.18 -36.26
C SER A 408 -9.12 3.03 -36.62
N GLY A 409 -9.44 3.09 -37.91
CA GLY A 409 -10.57 3.89 -38.39
C GLY A 409 -10.33 5.41 -38.38
N SER A 410 -11.42 6.17 -38.27
CA SER A 410 -11.42 7.63 -38.54
C SER A 410 -11.28 8.51 -37.28
N PHE A 411 -11.45 7.96 -36.08
CA PHE A 411 -11.36 8.71 -34.84
C PHE A 411 -9.95 8.69 -34.27
N ASP A 412 -9.54 9.76 -33.59
CA ASP A 412 -8.22 9.81 -32.96
C ASP A 412 -8.07 8.80 -31.81
N GLY A 413 -9.15 8.58 -31.09
CA GLY A 413 -9.34 7.42 -30.24
C GLY A 413 -10.82 7.18 -29.96
N TYR A 414 -11.19 5.99 -29.53
CA TYR A 414 -12.54 5.70 -29.08
C TYR A 414 -12.55 4.59 -28.02
N VAL A 415 -13.62 4.58 -27.24
CA VAL A 415 -13.92 3.52 -26.26
C VAL A 415 -15.11 2.75 -26.77
N LYS A 416 -15.02 1.42 -26.80
CA LYS A 416 -16.15 0.52 -27.08
C LYS A 416 -16.37 -0.41 -25.91
N VAL A 417 -17.59 -0.41 -25.39
CA VAL A 417 -18.04 -1.26 -24.29
C VAL A 417 -18.99 -2.31 -24.84
N THR A 418 -18.67 -3.57 -24.60
CA THR A 418 -19.46 -4.72 -25.02
C THR A 418 -19.92 -5.49 -23.79
N VAL A 419 -21.23 -5.74 -23.70
CA VAL A 419 -21.84 -6.55 -22.64
C VAL A 419 -22.31 -7.88 -23.24
N VAL A 420 -21.87 -8.97 -22.63
CA VAL A 420 -22.22 -10.34 -23.01
C VAL A 420 -23.14 -10.92 -21.95
N THR A 421 -24.27 -11.45 -22.40
CA THR A 421 -25.26 -12.17 -21.59
C THR A 421 -25.42 -13.59 -22.14
N GLU A 422 -26.25 -14.41 -21.51
CA GLU A 422 -26.61 -15.73 -22.08
C GLU A 422 -27.34 -15.64 -23.42
N LYS A 423 -28.15 -14.60 -23.60
CA LYS A 423 -29.06 -14.49 -24.75
C LYS A 423 -28.49 -13.70 -25.92
N ARG A 424 -27.56 -12.77 -25.64
CA ARG A 424 -27.10 -11.78 -26.60
C ARG A 424 -25.80 -11.11 -26.19
N GLU A 425 -25.15 -10.55 -27.20
CA GLU A 425 -24.05 -9.59 -27.07
C GLU A 425 -24.49 -8.23 -27.62
N ARG A 426 -24.13 -7.15 -26.93
CA ARG A 426 -24.39 -5.78 -27.36
C ARG A 426 -23.15 -4.95 -27.18
N SER A 427 -22.94 -3.97 -28.06
CA SER A 427 -21.85 -3.01 -27.92
C SER A 427 -22.30 -1.59 -28.21
N VAL A 428 -21.64 -0.66 -27.53
CA VAL A 428 -21.73 0.78 -27.75
C VAL A 428 -20.34 1.36 -27.79
N ALA A 429 -20.12 2.34 -28.65
CA ALA A 429 -18.86 3.04 -28.73
C ALA A 429 -19.06 4.55 -28.68
N GLY A 430 -18.04 5.25 -28.21
CA GLY A 430 -18.00 6.70 -28.22
C GLY A 430 -16.58 7.23 -28.21
N THR A 431 -16.48 8.53 -28.47
CA THR A 431 -15.21 9.27 -28.53
C THR A 431 -15.35 10.62 -27.83
N VAL A 432 -14.22 11.27 -27.57
CA VAL A 432 -14.15 12.66 -27.11
C VAL A 432 -13.58 13.50 -28.25
N PHE A 433 -14.32 14.53 -28.68
CA PHE A 433 -13.87 15.44 -29.72
C PHE A 433 -12.95 16.54 -29.16
N SER A 434 -12.38 17.37 -30.03
CA SER A 434 -11.49 18.49 -29.66
C SER A 434 -12.13 19.54 -28.74
N ASP A 435 -13.47 19.56 -28.65
CA ASP A 435 -14.23 20.39 -27.70
C ASP A 435 -14.29 19.78 -26.29
N GLY A 436 -13.65 18.64 -26.06
CA GLY A 436 -13.63 17.92 -24.79
C GLY A 436 -14.97 17.26 -24.43
N LYS A 437 -15.93 17.17 -25.36
CA LYS A 437 -17.26 16.62 -25.07
C LYS A 437 -17.39 15.15 -25.50
N PRO A 438 -17.90 14.26 -24.61
CA PRO A 438 -18.23 12.88 -24.95
C PRO A 438 -19.32 12.79 -26.03
N ARG A 439 -19.16 11.90 -27.01
CA ARG A 439 -20.20 11.59 -28.01
C ARG A 439 -20.27 10.09 -28.27
N PHE A 440 -21.48 9.56 -28.39
CA PHE A 440 -21.72 8.22 -28.90
C PHE A 440 -21.47 8.23 -30.41
N ILE A 441 -20.74 7.22 -30.91
CA ILE A 441 -20.41 7.07 -32.33
C ILE A 441 -20.91 5.75 -32.91
N GLN A 442 -21.32 4.81 -32.05
CA GLN A 442 -21.82 3.52 -32.50
C GLN A 442 -22.78 2.90 -31.47
N ILE A 443 -23.90 2.35 -31.94
CA ILE A 443 -24.82 1.55 -31.12
C ILE A 443 -25.20 0.30 -31.91
N LYS A 444 -24.90 -0.90 -31.37
CA LYS A 444 -25.18 -2.20 -32.03
C LYS A 444 -24.59 -2.35 -33.44
N GLY A 445 -23.45 -1.74 -33.71
CA GLY A 445 -22.82 -1.84 -35.03
C GLY A 445 -23.21 -0.75 -36.02
N ILE A 446 -24.23 0.09 -35.70
CA ILE A 446 -24.73 1.20 -36.52
C ILE A 446 -24.13 2.51 -36.06
#